data_AF-A0A7W7SD09-F1
#
_entry.id   AF-A0A7W7SD09-F1
#
_cell.length_a   1.000
_cell.length_b   1.000
_cell.length_c   1.000
_cell.angle_alpha   90.00
_cell.angle_beta   90.00
_cell.angle_gamma   90.00
#
_symmetry.space_group_name_H-M   'P 1'
#
loop_
_entity.id
_entity.type
_entity.pdbx_description
1 polymer ?
#
loop_
_entity_poly.entity_id
_entity_poly.type
_entity_poly.pdbx_seq_one_letter_code
_entity_poly.pdbx_strand_id
1 'polypeptide(L)'
;MPAKTVESPFPKQFTDRQWNRYVHQGRDLVDEGSSVQFKLGDLTLKMIPLLGPEGGNRGVFIVLDRYADEIGSNVHTLLRYRHEATAWPPDKRASGVSWSIHAALDALEDRFELIHNPPDGKRWTEDKALSFAGRLPHRPLTKAEKLDRVRVLMNQDEYAAEAVAEMLKRPNVAHQVMASPENQRIVYRAHHEQRIEAANARFAAAHERDEEEVEEPVREVRRREPAVDYTRASTEVLELIGMGTTFLVELQRLIPNLHVAEFTDREVRAVLDNHRRIRAALDWCDTVVTTGEKSMDDELARILGEGDDLE
;
A
#
# COMPACT_ATOMS: atom_id res chain seq x y z
N MET A 1 -14.92 2.72 -60.91
CA MET A 1 -14.53 2.23 -59.57
C MET A 1 -15.66 2.59 -58.61
N PRO A 2 -16.33 1.63 -57.96
CA PRO A 2 -17.42 1.96 -57.04
C PRO A 2 -16.85 2.68 -55.82
N ALA A 3 -17.36 3.88 -55.56
CA ALA A 3 -17.02 4.67 -54.37
C ALA A 3 -17.37 3.83 -53.13
N LYS A 4 -16.37 3.53 -52.29
CA LYS A 4 -16.60 2.94 -50.97
C LYS A 4 -17.61 3.82 -50.25
N THR A 5 -18.81 3.29 -50.03
CA THR A 5 -19.81 3.89 -49.16
C THR A 5 -19.19 3.90 -47.77
N VAL A 6 -18.69 5.04 -47.33
CA VAL A 6 -18.26 5.22 -45.95
C VAL A 6 -19.54 5.19 -45.14
N GLU A 7 -19.86 4.04 -44.55
CA GLU A 7 -20.93 3.97 -43.56
C GLU A 7 -20.58 4.93 -42.43
N SER A 8 -21.42 5.95 -42.28
CA SER A 8 -21.26 6.96 -41.24
C SER A 8 -21.27 6.26 -39.87
N PRO A 9 -20.30 6.52 -38.99
CA PRO A 9 -20.19 5.87 -37.68
C PRO A 9 -21.31 6.30 -36.70
N PHE A 10 -22.20 7.20 -37.12
CA PHE A 10 -23.30 7.70 -36.32
C PHE A 10 -24.54 6.80 -36.45
N PRO A 11 -25.41 6.77 -35.43
CA PRO A 11 -26.75 6.22 -35.58
C PRO A 11 -27.41 6.87 -36.81
N LYS A 12 -28.17 6.11 -37.60
CA LYS A 12 -28.75 6.51 -38.91
C LYS A 12 -29.47 7.88 -38.92
N GLN A 13 -29.81 8.42 -37.77
CA GLN A 13 -30.46 9.71 -37.55
C GLN A 13 -29.54 10.95 -37.71
N PHE A 14 -28.21 10.80 -37.73
CA PHE A 14 -27.29 11.92 -37.91
C PHE A 14 -26.51 11.78 -39.21
N THR A 15 -26.76 12.70 -40.14
CA THR A 15 -25.90 12.83 -41.33
C THR A 15 -24.59 13.53 -40.97
N ASP A 16 -23.50 13.23 -41.68
CA ASP A 16 -22.19 13.87 -41.47
C ASP A 16 -22.28 15.41 -41.55
N ARG A 17 -23.15 15.93 -42.42
CA ARG A 17 -23.39 17.39 -42.55
C ARG A 17 -24.04 17.99 -41.30
N GLN A 18 -25.04 17.31 -40.73
CA GLN A 18 -25.68 17.76 -39.49
C GLN A 18 -24.71 17.68 -38.31
N TRP A 19 -23.95 16.59 -38.22
CA TRP A 19 -22.91 16.43 -37.20
C TRP A 19 -21.88 17.57 -37.25
N ASN A 20 -21.34 17.86 -38.43
CA ASN A 20 -20.36 18.94 -38.59
C ASN A 20 -20.93 20.31 -38.18
N ARG A 21 -22.23 20.56 -38.41
CA ARG A 21 -22.90 21.78 -37.96
C ARG A 21 -22.96 21.87 -36.44
N TYR A 22 -23.36 20.80 -35.76
CA TYR A 22 -23.41 20.76 -34.30
C TYR A 22 -22.02 20.90 -33.69
N VAL A 23 -21.01 20.26 -34.29
CA VAL A 23 -19.61 20.41 -33.84
C VAL A 23 -19.13 21.86 -33.97
N HIS A 24 -19.47 22.54 -35.05
CA HIS A 24 -19.09 23.94 -35.23
C HIS A 24 -19.78 24.84 -34.19
N GLN A 25 -21.11 24.77 -34.09
CA GLN A 25 -21.88 25.53 -33.09
C GLN A 25 -21.43 25.24 -31.66
N GLY A 26 -21.17 23.97 -31.33
CA GLY A 26 -20.68 23.58 -30.02
C GLY A 26 -19.29 24.14 -29.70
N ARG A 27 -18.42 24.28 -30.70
CA ARG A 27 -17.10 24.92 -30.52
C ARG A 27 -17.23 26.40 -30.25
N ASP A 28 -18.08 27.10 -31.00
CA ASP A 28 -18.32 28.53 -30.79
C ASP A 28 -18.82 28.80 -29.35
N LEU A 29 -19.78 27.99 -28.87
CA LEU A 29 -20.29 28.08 -27.50
C LEU A 29 -19.22 27.76 -26.44
N VAL A 30 -18.34 26.80 -26.70
CA VAL A 30 -17.22 26.48 -25.81
C VAL A 30 -16.20 27.61 -25.76
N ASP A 31 -15.93 28.26 -26.88
CA ASP A 31 -15.03 29.42 -26.96
C ASP A 31 -15.62 30.63 -26.21
N GLU A 32 -16.92 30.89 -26.38
CA GLU A 32 -17.65 31.91 -25.60
C GLU A 32 -17.59 31.63 -24.10
N GLY A 33 -17.91 30.38 -23.70
CA GLY A 33 -17.84 29.95 -22.30
C GLY A 33 -16.44 30.11 -21.71
N SER A 34 -15.41 29.69 -22.47
CA SER A 34 -14.01 29.83 -22.06
C SER A 34 -13.61 31.30 -21.89
N SER A 35 -14.08 32.17 -22.79
CA SER A 35 -13.88 33.62 -22.68
C SER A 35 -14.49 34.20 -21.41
N VAL A 36 -15.72 33.80 -21.05
CA VAL A 36 -16.39 34.24 -19.82
C VAL A 36 -15.62 33.79 -18.58
N GLN A 37 -15.19 32.53 -18.54
CA GLN A 37 -14.44 31.98 -17.41
C GLN A 37 -13.13 32.73 -17.18
N PHE A 38 -12.37 32.99 -18.25
CA PHE A 38 -11.15 33.81 -18.16
C PHE A 38 -11.44 35.24 -17.76
N LYS A 39 -12.47 35.90 -18.30
CA LYS A 39 -12.84 37.27 -17.93
C LYS A 39 -13.21 37.38 -16.45
N LEU A 40 -13.93 36.40 -15.90
CA LEU A 40 -14.24 36.34 -14.47
C LEU A 40 -12.96 36.17 -13.66
N GLY A 41 -12.06 35.27 -14.06
CA GLY A 41 -10.74 35.10 -13.44
C GLY A 41 -9.91 36.39 -13.46
N ASP A 42 -9.82 37.07 -14.60
CA ASP A 42 -9.12 38.35 -14.77
C ASP A 42 -9.71 39.43 -13.87
N LEU A 43 -11.05 39.48 -13.75
CA LEU A 43 -11.72 40.42 -12.87
C LEU A 43 -11.35 40.15 -11.40
N THR A 44 -11.25 38.88 -10.99
CA THR A 44 -10.76 38.56 -9.63
C THR A 44 -9.33 39.01 -9.38
N LEU A 45 -8.44 38.90 -10.38
CA LEU A 45 -7.07 39.39 -10.30
C LEU A 45 -7.00 40.93 -10.30
N LYS A 46 -7.93 41.59 -10.98
CA LYS A 46 -8.07 43.06 -10.94
C LYS A 46 -8.55 43.54 -9.57
N MET A 47 -9.49 42.84 -8.93
CA MET A 47 -9.97 43.18 -7.58
C MET A 47 -8.90 42.93 -6.53
N ILE A 48 -8.17 41.82 -6.64
CA ILE A 48 -7.13 41.42 -5.68
C ILE A 48 -5.89 40.95 -6.45
N PRO A 49 -4.95 41.88 -6.73
CA PRO A 49 -3.71 41.57 -7.42
C PRO A 49 -2.91 40.48 -6.71
N LEU A 50 -2.06 39.78 -7.46
CA LEU A 50 -1.09 38.85 -6.87
C LEU A 50 -0.11 39.65 -6.02
N LEU A 51 -0.16 39.43 -4.70
CA LEU A 51 0.86 39.96 -3.82
C LEU A 51 2.14 39.14 -4.02
N GLY A 52 3.30 39.82 -4.04
CA GLY A 52 4.61 39.16 -4.15
C GLY A 52 4.89 38.19 -2.99
N PRO A 53 6.09 37.59 -2.95
CA PRO A 53 6.44 36.52 -2.00
C PRO A 53 6.11 36.81 -0.53
N GLU A 54 6.16 38.08 -0.12
CA GLU A 54 5.95 38.51 1.26
C GLU A 54 4.48 38.78 1.64
N GLY A 55 3.58 38.93 0.66
CA GLY A 55 2.22 39.42 0.92
C GLY A 55 1.19 38.32 1.22
N GLY A 56 1.48 37.06 0.89
CA GLY A 56 0.60 35.92 1.12
C GLY A 56 -0.80 36.05 0.48
N ASN A 57 -1.58 34.96 0.52
CA ASN A 57 -2.94 34.94 -0.02
C ASN A 57 -3.98 35.59 0.93
N ARG A 58 -3.58 36.61 1.71
CA ARG A 58 -4.38 37.15 2.81
C ARG A 58 -5.61 37.87 2.26
N GLY A 59 -6.80 37.42 2.68
CA GLY A 59 -8.07 38.07 2.35
C GLY A 59 -8.67 37.73 0.98
N VAL A 60 -7.98 36.94 0.14
CA VAL A 60 -8.51 36.52 -1.18
C VAL A 60 -9.84 35.81 -1.02
N PHE A 61 -9.92 34.83 -0.12
CA PHE A 61 -11.16 34.09 0.13
C PHE A 61 -12.29 35.02 0.54
N ILE A 62 -12.09 35.88 1.55
CA ILE A 62 -13.13 36.73 2.12
C ILE A 62 -13.76 37.67 1.08
N VAL A 63 -12.93 38.30 0.25
CA VAL A 63 -13.42 39.22 -0.79
C VAL A 63 -14.13 38.45 -1.91
N LEU A 64 -13.59 37.30 -2.33
CA LEU A 64 -14.20 36.49 -3.38
C LEU A 64 -15.46 35.78 -2.94
N ASP A 65 -15.59 35.41 -1.66
CA ASP A 65 -16.77 34.81 -1.07
C ASP A 65 -17.95 35.79 -1.16
N ARG A 66 -17.74 37.02 -0.67
CA ARG A 66 -18.73 38.09 -0.80
C ARG A 66 -19.06 38.42 -2.26
N TYR A 67 -18.05 38.50 -3.12
CA TYR A 67 -18.28 38.77 -4.54
C TYR A 67 -19.05 37.63 -5.22
N ALA A 68 -18.78 36.37 -4.86
CA ALA A 68 -19.48 35.21 -5.38
C ALA A 68 -20.98 35.25 -5.04
N ASP A 69 -21.32 35.58 -3.79
CA ASP A 69 -22.72 35.74 -3.36
C ASP A 69 -23.46 36.80 -4.18
N GLU A 70 -22.84 37.97 -4.41
CA GLU A 70 -23.46 39.08 -5.14
C GLU A 70 -23.70 38.78 -6.63
N ILE A 71 -22.89 37.93 -7.25
CA ILE A 71 -23.07 37.53 -8.67
C ILE A 71 -23.79 36.19 -8.84
N GLY A 72 -24.19 35.53 -7.75
CA GLY A 72 -24.81 34.21 -7.78
C GLY A 72 -23.90 33.09 -8.27
N SER A 73 -22.61 33.13 -7.94
CA SER A 73 -21.62 32.10 -8.28
C SER A 73 -21.13 31.38 -7.03
N ASN A 74 -20.41 30.26 -7.20
CA ASN A 74 -19.73 29.56 -6.11
C ASN A 74 -18.32 30.15 -5.92
N VAL A 75 -17.91 30.44 -4.69
CA VAL A 75 -16.58 30.98 -4.38
C VAL A 75 -15.44 30.09 -4.89
N HIS A 76 -15.57 28.76 -4.79
CA HIS A 76 -14.57 27.82 -5.30
C HIS A 76 -14.46 27.84 -6.83
N THR A 77 -15.57 28.13 -7.53
CA THR A 77 -15.55 28.35 -8.98
C THR A 77 -14.72 29.59 -9.32
N LEU A 78 -14.90 30.69 -8.59
CA LEU A 78 -14.13 31.91 -8.81
C LEU A 78 -12.65 31.75 -8.44
N LEU A 79 -12.34 31.04 -7.34
CA LEU A 79 -10.97 30.69 -6.98
C LEU A 79 -10.29 29.88 -8.07
N ARG A 80 -11.01 28.92 -8.66
CA ARG A 80 -10.52 28.13 -9.79
C ARG A 80 -10.31 29.00 -11.04
N TYR A 81 -11.25 29.88 -11.39
CA TYR A 81 -11.06 30.82 -12.52
C TYR A 81 -9.88 31.77 -12.29
N ARG A 82 -9.70 32.25 -11.05
CA ARG A 82 -8.55 33.08 -10.66
C ARG A 82 -7.23 32.33 -10.82
N HIS A 83 -7.19 31.08 -10.39
CA HIS A 83 -6.00 30.22 -10.52
C HIS A 83 -5.61 30.09 -12.00
N GLU A 84 -6.55 29.74 -12.87
CA GLU A 84 -6.25 29.59 -14.29
C GLU A 84 -5.88 30.90 -14.97
N ALA A 85 -6.53 32.02 -14.62
CA ALA A 85 -6.16 33.33 -15.14
C ALA A 85 -4.74 33.73 -14.71
N THR A 86 -4.27 33.25 -13.55
CA THR A 86 -2.88 33.43 -13.09
C THR A 86 -1.92 32.55 -13.89
N ALA A 87 -2.27 31.27 -14.12
CA ALA A 87 -1.45 30.32 -14.87
C ALA A 87 -1.36 30.68 -16.36
N TRP A 88 -2.41 31.30 -16.91
CA TRP A 88 -2.58 31.69 -18.31
C TRP A 88 -2.85 33.18 -18.48
N PRO A 89 -1.80 34.02 -18.56
CA PRO A 89 -1.93 35.43 -18.90
C PRO A 89 -2.66 35.65 -20.25
N PRO A 90 -3.36 36.78 -20.44
CA PRO A 90 -4.18 37.02 -21.63
C PRO A 90 -3.49 36.79 -22.98
N ASP A 91 -2.20 37.13 -23.09
CA ASP A 91 -1.37 36.98 -24.29
C ASP A 91 -0.89 35.54 -24.53
N LYS A 92 -1.04 34.66 -23.54
CA LYS A 92 -0.62 33.25 -23.59
C LYS A 92 -1.76 32.25 -23.74
N ARG A 93 -3.00 32.74 -23.83
CA ARG A 93 -4.19 31.88 -24.01
C ARG A 93 -4.34 31.46 -25.46
N ALA A 94 -4.68 30.20 -25.67
CA ALA A 94 -4.89 29.68 -27.01
C ALA A 94 -6.35 29.82 -27.45
N SER A 95 -6.59 30.62 -28.50
CA SER A 95 -7.91 30.74 -29.13
C SER A 95 -8.35 29.39 -29.72
N GLY A 96 -9.63 29.06 -29.57
CA GLY A 96 -10.18 27.78 -30.04
C GLY A 96 -9.80 26.59 -29.17
N VAL A 97 -9.15 26.78 -28.03
CA VAL A 97 -8.86 25.75 -27.03
C VAL A 97 -9.69 26.05 -25.78
N SER A 98 -10.41 25.04 -25.29
CA SER A 98 -11.30 25.24 -24.15
C SER A 98 -10.55 25.58 -22.87
N TRP A 99 -11.23 26.28 -21.97
CA TRP A 99 -10.72 26.56 -20.63
C TRP A 99 -10.34 25.27 -19.87
N SER A 100 -11.11 24.18 -20.03
CA SER A 100 -10.79 22.90 -19.37
C SER A 100 -9.45 22.31 -19.81
N ILE A 101 -9.05 22.52 -21.07
CA ILE A 101 -7.74 22.09 -21.57
C ILE A 101 -6.63 22.97 -20.99
N HIS A 102 -6.85 24.30 -20.90
CA HIS A 102 -5.91 25.19 -20.21
C HIS A 102 -5.72 24.74 -18.76
N ALA A 103 -6.83 24.46 -18.06
CA ALA A 103 -6.82 23.99 -16.68
C ALA A 103 -6.16 22.62 -16.50
N ALA A 104 -6.23 21.74 -17.50
CA ALA A 104 -5.53 20.46 -17.45
C ALA A 104 -4.00 20.62 -17.52
N LEU A 105 -3.51 21.64 -18.24
CA LEU A 105 -2.08 21.86 -18.56
C LEU A 105 -1.42 22.96 -17.71
N ASP A 106 -2.16 23.61 -16.81
CA ASP A 106 -1.76 24.77 -15.99
C ASP A 106 -0.46 24.57 -15.18
N ALA A 107 -0.24 23.35 -14.69
CA ALA A 107 0.91 22.99 -13.87
C ALA A 107 2.19 22.67 -14.67
N LEU A 108 2.09 22.55 -15.99
CA LEU A 108 3.25 22.23 -16.84
C LEU A 108 4.12 23.48 -17.09
N GLU A 109 5.44 23.30 -17.11
CA GLU A 109 6.39 24.40 -17.32
C GLU A 109 6.35 24.92 -18.77
N ASP A 110 6.23 24.02 -19.74
CA ASP A 110 6.18 24.28 -21.19
C ASP A 110 4.76 24.53 -21.72
N ARG A 111 3.79 24.73 -20.82
CA ARG A 111 2.35 24.82 -21.14
C ARG A 111 2.02 25.81 -22.26
N PHE A 112 2.72 26.95 -22.31
CA PHE A 112 2.47 28.00 -23.30
C PHE A 112 2.79 27.57 -24.74
N GLU A 113 3.80 26.73 -24.94
CA GLU A 113 4.12 26.19 -26.26
C GLU A 113 3.26 24.96 -26.57
N LEU A 114 3.09 24.10 -25.57
CA LEU A 114 2.37 22.84 -25.66
C LEU A 114 0.90 23.01 -26.02
N ILE A 115 0.24 24.05 -25.51
CA ILE A 115 -1.19 24.28 -25.79
C ILE A 115 -1.46 24.53 -27.28
N HIS A 116 -0.49 25.09 -28.00
CA HIS A 116 -0.56 25.33 -29.44
C HIS A 116 -0.09 24.12 -30.26
N ASN A 117 0.82 23.31 -29.70
CA ASN A 117 1.48 22.20 -30.38
C ASN A 117 1.24 20.87 -29.65
N PRO A 118 0.03 20.26 -29.80
CA PRO A 118 -0.23 18.95 -29.24
C PRO A 118 0.75 17.89 -29.81
N PRO A 119 1.29 16.98 -28.98
CA PRO A 119 2.37 16.06 -29.37
C PRO A 119 2.04 15.14 -30.55
N ASP A 120 0.77 14.78 -30.74
CA ASP A 120 0.32 13.90 -31.82
C ASP A 120 -0.14 14.67 -33.08
N GLY A 121 0.05 16.00 -33.09
CA GLY A 121 -0.40 16.90 -34.16
C GLY A 121 -1.93 17.00 -34.29
N LYS A 122 -2.69 16.33 -33.42
CA LYS A 122 -4.16 16.38 -33.42
C LYS A 122 -4.62 17.37 -32.37
N ARG A 123 -5.75 18.02 -32.62
CA ARG A 123 -6.39 18.93 -31.65
C ARG A 123 -6.53 18.25 -30.27
N TRP A 124 -6.23 19.02 -29.22
CA TRP A 124 -6.43 18.61 -27.83
C TRP A 124 -7.87 18.15 -27.58
N THR A 125 -8.00 17.05 -26.85
CA THR A 125 -9.22 16.70 -26.11
C THR A 125 -8.92 16.85 -24.62
N GLU A 126 -9.95 17.04 -23.80
CA GLU A 126 -9.78 17.16 -22.35
C GLU A 126 -9.09 15.94 -21.75
N ASP A 127 -9.53 14.72 -22.10
CA ASP A 127 -8.88 13.49 -21.64
C ASP A 127 -7.40 13.41 -22.02
N LYS A 128 -7.04 13.82 -23.25
CA LYS A 128 -5.63 13.81 -23.68
C LYS A 128 -4.80 14.82 -22.91
N ALA A 129 -5.34 16.01 -22.66
CA ALA A 129 -4.66 17.03 -21.89
C ALA A 129 -4.43 16.56 -20.43
N LEU A 130 -5.45 15.94 -19.82
CA LEU A 130 -5.34 15.32 -18.49
C LEU A 130 -4.28 14.23 -18.48
N SER A 131 -4.36 13.25 -19.38
CA SER A 131 -3.39 12.16 -19.48
C SER A 131 -1.97 12.67 -19.70
N PHE A 132 -1.79 13.67 -20.57
CA PHE A 132 -0.48 14.26 -20.83
C PHE A 132 0.09 14.96 -19.59
N ALA A 133 -0.75 15.65 -18.82
CA ALA A 133 -0.37 16.27 -17.56
C ALA A 133 -0.22 15.29 -16.38
N GLY A 134 -0.29 13.97 -16.62
CA GLY A 134 -0.23 12.95 -15.56
C GLY A 134 -1.44 12.97 -14.62
N ARG A 135 -2.55 13.59 -15.05
CA ARG A 135 -3.82 13.66 -14.33
C ARG A 135 -4.75 12.57 -14.81
N LEU A 136 -5.69 12.17 -13.97
CA LEU A 136 -6.64 11.11 -14.29
C LEU A 136 -7.63 11.59 -15.37
N PRO A 137 -7.64 11.02 -16.59
CA PRO A 137 -8.62 11.37 -17.62
C PRO A 137 -10.02 10.93 -17.18
N HIS A 138 -11.06 11.59 -17.68
CA HIS A 138 -12.45 11.20 -17.44
C HIS A 138 -12.76 9.83 -18.03
N ARG A 139 -12.22 9.57 -19.23
CA ARG A 139 -12.35 8.29 -19.95
C ARG A 139 -10.98 7.61 -20.08
N PRO A 140 -10.58 6.78 -19.10
CA PRO A 140 -9.30 6.08 -19.15
C PRO A 140 -9.29 5.05 -20.29
N LEU A 141 -8.34 5.18 -21.21
CA LEU A 141 -8.20 4.32 -22.39
C LEU A 141 -7.11 3.27 -22.20
N THR A 142 -5.99 3.67 -21.59
CA THR A 142 -4.84 2.77 -21.37
C THR A 142 -5.03 1.88 -20.15
N LYS A 143 -4.27 0.77 -20.08
CA LYS A 143 -4.25 -0.09 -18.89
C LYS A 143 -3.81 0.69 -17.65
N ALA A 144 -2.80 1.54 -17.76
CA ALA A 144 -2.29 2.36 -16.66
C ALA A 144 -3.37 3.32 -16.14
N GLU A 145 -4.01 4.08 -17.03
CA GLU A 145 -5.09 5.02 -16.64
C GLU A 145 -6.27 4.32 -15.99
N LYS A 146 -6.63 3.12 -16.46
CA LYS A 146 -7.69 2.31 -15.84
C LYS A 146 -7.31 1.87 -14.44
N LEU A 147 -6.06 1.48 -14.22
CA LEU A 147 -5.56 1.10 -12.90
C LEU A 147 -5.49 2.31 -11.96
N ASP A 148 -5.06 3.47 -12.44
CA ASP A 148 -5.08 4.70 -11.63
C ASP A 148 -6.49 5.11 -11.24
N ARG A 149 -7.47 4.92 -12.15
CA ARG A 149 -8.88 5.12 -11.79
C ARG A 149 -9.32 4.17 -10.68
N VAL A 150 -8.93 2.90 -10.73
CA VAL A 150 -9.25 1.94 -9.67
C VAL A 150 -8.62 2.38 -8.35
N ARG A 151 -7.35 2.83 -8.35
CA ARG A 151 -6.68 3.32 -7.14
C ARG A 151 -7.40 4.51 -6.50
N VAL A 152 -7.83 5.48 -7.31
CA VAL A 152 -8.59 6.64 -6.81
C VAL A 152 -9.96 6.24 -6.26
N LEU A 153 -10.66 5.31 -6.92
CA LEU A 153 -11.95 4.81 -6.44
C LEU A 153 -11.83 3.96 -5.17
N MET A 154 -10.73 3.22 -5.03
CA MET A 154 -10.44 2.32 -3.92
C MET A 154 -9.47 2.96 -2.91
N ASN A 155 -9.61 4.27 -2.67
CA ASN A 155 -8.77 5.01 -1.72
C ASN A 155 -9.09 4.69 -0.25
N GLN A 156 -10.18 3.99 0.01
CA GLN A 156 -10.58 3.56 1.36
C GLN A 156 -10.34 2.06 1.49
N ASP A 157 -9.56 1.67 2.50
CA ASP A 157 -9.09 0.29 2.69
C ASP A 157 -10.24 -0.72 2.84
N GLU A 158 -11.34 -0.33 3.49
CA GLU A 158 -12.53 -1.18 3.65
C GLU A 158 -13.12 -1.59 2.29
N TYR A 159 -13.44 -0.63 1.41
CA TYR A 159 -13.96 -0.91 0.08
C TYR A 159 -12.93 -1.58 -0.83
N ALA A 160 -11.65 -1.22 -0.68
CA ALA A 160 -10.57 -1.87 -1.41
C ALA A 160 -10.48 -3.36 -1.06
N ALA A 161 -10.55 -3.70 0.24
CA ALA A 161 -10.49 -5.08 0.72
C ALA A 161 -11.69 -5.91 0.22
N GLU A 162 -12.90 -5.38 0.27
CA GLU A 162 -14.09 -6.04 -0.28
C GLU A 162 -13.98 -6.27 -1.79
N ALA A 163 -13.57 -5.24 -2.54
CA ALA A 163 -13.37 -5.35 -3.97
C ALA A 163 -12.31 -6.42 -4.32
N VAL A 164 -11.19 -6.46 -3.57
CA VAL A 164 -10.17 -7.50 -3.73
C VAL A 164 -10.75 -8.88 -3.43
N ALA A 165 -11.52 -9.05 -2.36
CA ALA A 165 -12.16 -10.32 -2.02
C ALA A 165 -13.10 -10.80 -3.14
N GLU A 166 -13.94 -9.92 -3.69
CA GLU A 166 -14.79 -10.24 -4.84
C GLU A 166 -13.98 -10.62 -6.09
N MET A 167 -12.87 -9.93 -6.35
CA MET A 167 -12.00 -10.24 -7.49
C MET A 167 -11.30 -11.60 -7.32
N LEU A 168 -10.87 -11.96 -6.11
CA LEU A 168 -10.21 -13.23 -5.81
C LEU A 168 -11.16 -14.44 -5.94
N LYS A 169 -12.49 -14.25 -5.87
CA LYS A 169 -13.47 -15.31 -6.19
C LYS A 169 -13.36 -15.81 -7.63
N ARG A 170 -12.71 -15.06 -8.52
CA ARG A 170 -12.44 -15.47 -9.90
C ARG A 170 -11.13 -16.28 -9.95
N PRO A 171 -11.15 -17.60 -10.24
CA PRO A 171 -9.96 -18.46 -10.09
C PRO A 171 -8.73 -17.99 -10.87
N ASN A 172 -8.93 -17.48 -12.10
CA ASN A 172 -7.83 -16.98 -12.93
C ASN A 172 -7.18 -15.71 -12.33
N VAL A 173 -7.97 -14.87 -11.66
CA VAL A 173 -7.43 -13.67 -10.99
C VAL A 173 -6.60 -14.10 -9.78
N ALA A 174 -7.11 -15.01 -8.96
CA ALA A 174 -6.37 -15.55 -7.82
C ALA A 174 -5.04 -16.19 -8.26
N HIS A 175 -5.05 -17.02 -9.30
CA HIS A 175 -3.82 -17.61 -9.85
C HIS A 175 -2.84 -16.54 -10.36
N GLN A 176 -3.30 -15.53 -11.09
CA GLN A 176 -2.43 -14.47 -11.60
C GLN A 176 -1.84 -13.60 -10.49
N VAL A 177 -2.65 -13.27 -9.48
CA VAL A 177 -2.19 -12.50 -8.31
C VAL A 177 -1.12 -13.30 -7.56
N MET A 178 -1.40 -14.57 -7.28
CA MET A 178 -0.47 -15.46 -6.56
C MET A 178 0.71 -15.93 -7.40
N ALA A 179 0.72 -15.76 -8.72
CA ALA A 179 1.89 -16.08 -9.54
C ALA A 179 3.06 -15.10 -9.34
N SER A 180 2.81 -13.91 -8.78
CA SER A 180 3.84 -12.93 -8.46
C SER A 180 4.47 -13.20 -7.08
N PRO A 181 5.80 -13.41 -6.97
CA PRO A 181 6.46 -13.60 -5.68
C PRO A 181 6.29 -12.43 -4.71
N GLU A 182 6.19 -11.20 -5.23
CA GLU A 182 5.96 -10.01 -4.42
C GLU A 182 4.58 -10.04 -3.74
N ASN A 183 3.53 -10.39 -4.50
CA ASN A 183 2.18 -10.51 -3.97
C ASN A 183 2.08 -11.64 -2.94
N GLN A 184 2.72 -12.78 -3.20
CA GLN A 184 2.78 -13.88 -2.24
C GLN A 184 3.37 -13.41 -0.90
N ARG A 185 4.50 -12.68 -0.94
CA ARG A 185 5.15 -12.16 0.27
C ARG A 185 4.24 -11.21 1.04
N ILE A 186 3.51 -10.32 0.35
CA ILE A 186 2.58 -9.38 0.97
C ILE A 186 1.44 -10.13 1.67
N VAL A 187 0.80 -11.08 0.98
CA VAL A 187 -0.34 -11.85 1.53
C VAL A 187 0.10 -12.72 2.70
N TYR A 188 1.26 -13.40 2.60
CA TYR A 188 1.77 -14.23 3.68
C TYR A 188 2.17 -13.42 4.91
N ARG A 189 2.77 -12.25 4.73
CA ARG A 189 3.04 -11.32 5.83
C ARG A 189 1.75 -10.91 6.53
N ALA A 190 0.74 -10.46 5.78
CA ALA A 190 -0.54 -10.03 6.35
C ALA A 190 -1.23 -11.18 7.12
N HIS A 191 -1.20 -12.39 6.57
CA HIS A 191 -1.74 -13.57 7.26
C HIS A 191 -0.95 -13.93 8.54
N HIS A 192 0.37 -13.77 8.53
CA HIS A 192 1.21 -13.98 9.71
C HIS A 192 0.92 -12.95 10.81
N GLU A 193 0.85 -11.66 10.44
CA GLU A 193 0.50 -10.56 11.35
C GLU A 193 -0.88 -10.80 11.99
N GLN A 194 -1.88 -11.16 11.19
CA GLN A 194 -3.21 -11.51 11.69
C GLN A 194 -3.19 -12.68 12.68
N ARG A 195 -2.37 -13.71 12.43
CA ARG A 195 -2.22 -14.85 13.34
C ARG A 195 -1.57 -14.46 14.66
N ILE A 196 -0.54 -13.61 14.63
CA ILE A 196 0.11 -13.09 15.84
C ILE A 196 -0.89 -12.27 16.64
N GLU A 197 -1.62 -11.36 16.00
CA GLU A 197 -2.61 -10.52 16.65
C GLU A 197 -3.72 -11.37 17.29
N ALA A 198 -4.22 -12.38 16.58
CA ALA A 198 -5.20 -13.32 17.12
C ALA A 198 -4.65 -14.14 18.29
N ALA A 199 -3.37 -14.52 18.28
CA ALA A 199 -2.72 -15.20 19.39
C ALA A 199 -2.60 -14.27 20.61
N ASN A 200 -2.12 -13.05 20.42
CA ASN A 200 -1.99 -12.03 21.47
C ASN A 200 -3.35 -11.70 22.10
N ALA A 201 -4.40 -11.55 21.28
CA ALA A 201 -5.76 -11.33 21.78
C ALA A 201 -6.26 -12.49 22.64
N ARG A 202 -5.93 -13.74 22.29
CA ARG A 202 -6.26 -14.93 23.11
C ARG A 202 -5.50 -14.94 24.42
N PHE A 203 -4.21 -14.57 24.41
CA PHE A 203 -3.40 -14.47 25.63
C PHE A 203 -3.93 -13.36 26.55
N ALA A 204 -4.26 -12.19 26.00
CA ALA A 204 -4.86 -11.09 26.75
C ALA A 204 -6.21 -11.49 27.38
N ALA A 205 -7.10 -12.10 26.60
CA ALA A 205 -8.40 -12.56 27.10
C ALA A 205 -8.31 -13.69 28.12
N ALA A 206 -7.22 -14.47 28.14
CA ALA A 206 -6.96 -15.46 29.18
C ALA A 206 -6.52 -14.79 30.49
N HIS A 207 -5.65 -13.78 30.41
CA HIS A 207 -5.22 -13.00 31.57
C HIS A 207 -6.34 -12.14 32.17
N GLU A 208 -7.22 -11.54 31.36
CA GLU A 208 -8.38 -10.77 31.87
C GLU A 208 -9.38 -11.67 32.64
N ARG A 209 -9.57 -12.92 32.22
CA ARG A 209 -10.42 -13.88 32.95
C ARG A 209 -9.82 -14.32 34.28
N ASP A 210 -8.49 -14.39 34.36
CA ASP A 210 -7.76 -14.65 35.60
C ASP A 210 -7.79 -13.42 36.55
N GLU A 211 -8.24 -12.24 36.11
CA GLU A 211 -8.37 -11.03 36.94
C GLU A 211 -9.82 -10.74 37.40
N GLU A 212 -10.85 -11.14 36.63
CA GLU A 212 -12.26 -10.93 37.00
C GLU A 212 -12.90 -12.09 37.79
N GLU A 213 -12.33 -13.30 37.79
CA GLU A 213 -12.76 -14.41 38.65
C GLU A 213 -11.56 -15.06 39.37
N VAL A 214 -11.18 -14.54 40.55
CA VAL A 214 -10.44 -15.35 41.54
C VAL A 214 -11.03 -15.17 42.93
N GLU A 215 -12.16 -15.83 43.14
CA GLU A 215 -12.33 -16.65 44.34
C GLU A 215 -12.68 -18.08 43.87
N GLU A 216 -11.77 -18.73 43.14
CA GLU A 216 -11.87 -20.16 42.83
C GLU A 216 -10.51 -20.87 42.92
N PRO A 217 -10.52 -22.17 43.32
CA PRO A 217 -9.35 -22.85 43.83
C PRO A 217 -8.38 -23.12 42.69
N VAL A 218 -7.10 -22.87 42.97
CA VAL A 218 -5.95 -23.23 42.15
C VAL A 218 -6.21 -24.57 41.48
N ARG A 219 -6.44 -24.55 40.16
CA ARG A 219 -6.34 -25.74 39.33
C ARG A 219 -4.95 -26.30 39.63
N GLU A 220 -4.89 -27.44 40.31
CA GLU A 220 -3.68 -28.22 40.42
C GLU A 220 -3.29 -28.57 38.97
N VAL A 221 -2.47 -27.72 38.34
CA VAL A 221 -1.29 -28.23 37.67
C VAL A 221 -0.75 -29.22 38.68
N ARG A 222 -0.87 -30.51 38.40
CA ARG A 222 -0.19 -31.54 39.20
C ARG A 222 1.23 -31.04 39.32
N ARG A 223 1.56 -30.37 40.43
CA ARG A 223 2.92 -30.10 40.82
C ARG A 223 3.41 -31.51 40.97
N ARG A 224 4.11 -32.00 39.93
CA ARG A 224 4.98 -33.16 40.10
C ARG A 224 5.74 -32.81 41.36
N GLU A 225 5.54 -33.62 42.41
CA GLU A 225 6.33 -33.47 43.62
C GLU A 225 7.77 -33.30 43.15
N PRO A 226 8.45 -32.24 43.58
CA PRO A 226 9.80 -32.01 43.12
C PRO A 226 10.59 -33.27 43.43
N ALA A 227 11.05 -33.95 42.38
CA ALA A 227 11.75 -35.23 42.49
C ALA A 227 13.04 -35.12 43.32
N VAL A 228 13.44 -33.88 43.63
CA VAL A 228 14.65 -33.51 44.34
C VAL A 228 14.27 -32.62 45.53
N ASP A 229 14.72 -33.01 46.72
CA ASP A 229 14.66 -32.16 47.91
C ASP A 229 15.72 -31.05 47.79
N TYR A 230 15.29 -29.87 47.37
CA TYR A 230 16.13 -28.69 47.15
C TYR A 230 16.89 -28.24 48.41
N THR A 231 16.51 -28.69 49.61
CA THR A 231 17.23 -28.38 50.86
C THR A 231 18.38 -29.33 51.16
N ARG A 232 18.47 -30.46 50.43
CA ARG A 232 19.47 -31.53 50.62
C ARG A 232 20.29 -31.85 49.38
N ALA A 233 19.92 -31.32 48.22
CA ALA A 233 20.65 -31.50 46.97
C ALA A 233 21.98 -30.75 46.98
N SER A 234 23.02 -31.33 46.37
CA SER A 234 24.30 -30.64 46.20
C SER A 234 24.19 -29.51 45.18
N THR A 235 25.04 -28.50 45.31
CA THR A 235 25.06 -27.34 44.40
C THR A 235 25.21 -27.77 42.93
N GLU A 236 26.04 -28.77 42.66
CA GLU A 236 26.28 -29.30 41.31
C GLU A 236 25.01 -29.93 40.69
N VAL A 237 24.19 -30.61 41.50
CA VAL A 237 22.91 -31.19 41.05
C VAL A 237 21.91 -30.08 40.73
N LEU A 238 21.87 -29.03 41.55
CA LEU A 238 20.97 -27.89 41.34
C LEU A 238 21.36 -27.07 40.10
N GLU A 239 22.66 -26.88 39.86
CA GLU A 239 23.18 -26.22 38.66
C GLU A 239 22.82 -27.01 37.40
N LEU A 240 23.00 -28.33 37.41
CA LEU A 240 22.68 -29.19 36.27
C LEU A 240 21.17 -29.17 35.94
N ILE A 241 20.31 -29.25 36.96
CA ILE A 241 18.86 -29.16 36.80
C ILE A 241 18.45 -27.76 36.30
N GLY A 242 19.08 -26.70 36.81
CA GLY A 242 18.84 -25.32 36.39
C GLY A 242 19.19 -25.09 34.92
N MET A 243 20.32 -25.61 34.46
CA MET A 243 20.73 -25.53 33.05
C MET A 243 19.75 -26.27 32.14
N GLY A 244 19.35 -27.50 32.48
CA GLY A 244 18.37 -28.27 31.70
C GLY A 244 16.99 -27.58 31.63
N THR A 245 16.55 -26.99 32.74
CA THR A 245 15.27 -26.26 32.81
C THR A 245 15.30 -25.00 31.96
N THR A 246 16.39 -24.22 32.03
CA THR A 246 16.56 -23.00 31.23
C THR A 246 16.60 -23.31 29.74
N PHE A 247 17.36 -24.34 29.34
CA PHE A 247 17.42 -24.81 27.96
C PHE A 247 16.04 -25.22 27.43
N LEU A 248 15.26 -25.97 28.22
CA LEU A 248 13.92 -26.42 27.84
C LEU A 248 12.95 -25.24 27.65
N VAL A 249 12.97 -24.26 28.56
CA VAL A 249 12.08 -23.08 28.49
C VAL A 249 12.40 -22.24 27.26
N GLU A 250 13.68 -21.99 26.98
CA GLU A 250 14.10 -21.23 25.79
C GLU A 250 13.74 -21.95 24.49
N LEU A 251 13.92 -23.26 24.44
CA LEU A 251 13.55 -24.06 23.27
C LEU A 251 12.03 -24.05 23.04
N GLN A 252 11.23 -24.18 24.11
CA GLN A 252 9.76 -24.10 24.04
C GLN A 252 9.27 -22.72 23.59
N ARG A 253 10.01 -21.64 23.88
CA ARG A 253 9.73 -20.29 23.40
C ARG A 253 10.10 -20.09 21.93
N LEU A 254 11.20 -20.70 21.48
CA LEU A 254 11.71 -20.55 20.12
C LEU A 254 10.93 -21.38 19.09
N ILE A 255 10.57 -22.62 19.40
CA ILE A 255 9.93 -23.55 18.45
C ILE A 255 8.65 -22.98 17.79
N PRO A 256 7.71 -22.36 18.52
CA PRO A 256 6.50 -21.78 17.92
C PRO A 256 6.76 -20.63 16.93
N ASN A 257 7.94 -19.99 17.02
CA ASN A 257 8.33 -18.84 16.22
C ASN A 257 9.24 -19.22 15.03
N LEU A 258 9.49 -20.52 14.80
CA LEU A 258 10.32 -20.99 13.70
C LEU A 258 9.58 -20.93 12.36
N HIS A 259 10.18 -20.27 11.37
CA HIS A 259 9.69 -20.17 9.99
C HIS A 259 10.28 -21.30 9.13
N VAL A 260 9.93 -22.55 9.44
CA VAL A 260 10.56 -23.76 8.85
C VAL A 260 10.49 -23.81 7.31
N ALA A 261 9.51 -23.14 6.70
CA ALA A 261 9.37 -23.06 5.24
C ALA A 261 10.42 -22.15 4.55
N GLU A 262 11.12 -21.31 5.30
CA GLU A 262 12.14 -20.38 4.79
C GLU A 262 13.56 -20.94 4.90
N PHE A 263 13.74 -22.08 5.57
CA PHE A 263 15.05 -22.67 5.77
C PHE A 263 15.56 -23.34 4.50
N THR A 264 16.80 -23.04 4.16
CA THR A 264 17.56 -23.79 3.16
C THR A 264 17.91 -25.18 3.69
N ASP A 265 18.13 -26.14 2.79
CA ASP A 265 18.58 -27.48 3.18
C ASP A 265 19.89 -27.47 3.99
N ARG A 266 20.73 -26.44 3.81
CA ARG A 266 21.97 -26.24 4.57
C ARG A 266 21.66 -25.83 6.01
N GLU A 267 20.74 -24.89 6.21
CA GLU A 267 20.32 -24.44 7.55
C GLU A 267 19.60 -25.55 8.31
N VAL A 268 18.72 -26.30 7.65
CA VAL A 268 18.08 -27.48 8.26
C VAL A 268 19.13 -28.50 8.70
N ARG A 269 20.13 -28.80 7.85
CA ARG A 269 21.23 -29.72 8.21
C ARG A 269 22.06 -29.21 9.38
N ALA A 270 22.40 -27.92 9.41
CA ALA A 270 23.17 -27.34 10.51
C ALA A 270 22.41 -27.41 11.85
N VAL A 271 21.10 -27.12 11.83
CA VAL A 271 20.24 -27.25 13.01
C VAL A 271 20.20 -28.71 13.48
N LEU A 272 19.95 -29.66 12.57
CA LEU A 272 19.89 -31.08 12.92
C LEU A 272 21.24 -31.63 13.43
N ASP A 273 22.36 -31.14 12.90
CA ASP A 273 23.69 -31.51 13.39
C ASP A 273 23.92 -31.03 14.83
N ASN A 274 23.58 -29.77 15.12
CA ASN A 274 23.65 -29.23 16.47
C ASN A 274 22.79 -30.05 17.46
N HIS A 275 21.57 -30.43 17.06
CA HIS A 275 20.71 -31.29 17.89
C HIS A 275 21.34 -32.67 18.17
N ARG A 276 22.08 -33.25 17.22
CA ARG A 276 22.80 -34.53 17.45
C ARG A 276 23.86 -34.37 18.53
N ARG A 277 24.60 -33.26 18.52
CA ARG A 277 25.63 -32.96 19.53
C ARG A 277 25.03 -32.72 20.90
N ILE A 278 23.93 -31.97 20.98
CA ILE A 278 23.19 -31.76 22.23
C ILE A 278 22.74 -33.10 22.80
N ARG A 279 22.19 -34.00 21.97
CA ARG A 279 21.79 -35.34 22.43
C ARG A 279 22.99 -36.14 22.94
N ALA A 280 24.11 -36.15 22.22
CA ALA A 280 25.32 -36.84 22.65
C ALA A 280 25.85 -36.31 23.99
N ALA A 281 25.81 -34.99 24.21
CA ALA A 281 26.19 -34.37 25.48
C ALA A 281 25.22 -34.75 26.63
N LEU A 282 23.93 -34.86 26.35
CA LEU A 282 22.93 -35.31 27.33
C LEU A 282 23.11 -36.80 27.67
N ASP A 283 23.35 -37.66 26.68
CA ASP A 283 23.62 -39.09 26.88
C ASP A 283 24.90 -39.31 27.72
N TRP A 284 25.93 -38.47 27.49
CA TRP A 284 27.12 -38.45 28.33
C TRP A 284 26.81 -37.99 29.75
N CYS A 285 26.03 -36.93 29.91
CA CYS A 285 25.59 -36.44 31.20
C CYS A 285 24.84 -37.53 31.99
N ASP A 286 23.92 -38.25 31.35
CA ASP A 286 23.19 -39.37 31.95
C ASP A 286 24.14 -40.49 32.37
N THR A 287 25.15 -40.81 31.54
CA THR A 287 26.18 -41.80 31.87
C THR A 287 26.98 -41.36 33.10
N VAL A 288 27.48 -40.12 33.13
CA VAL A 288 28.24 -39.56 34.27
C VAL A 288 27.40 -39.58 35.56
N VAL A 289 26.12 -39.21 35.48
CA VAL A 289 25.22 -39.16 36.65
C VAL A 289 24.89 -40.56 37.16
N THR A 290 24.80 -41.57 36.28
CA THR A 290 24.40 -42.93 36.66
C THR A 290 25.57 -43.83 37.05
N THR A 291 26.73 -43.67 36.42
CA THR A 291 27.92 -44.53 36.64
C THR A 291 29.03 -43.85 37.43
N GLY A 292 29.03 -42.51 37.51
CA GLY A 292 30.13 -41.72 38.08
C GLY A 292 31.37 -41.64 37.18
N GLU A 293 31.36 -42.30 36.02
CA GLU A 293 32.47 -42.31 35.08
C GLU A 293 32.46 -41.05 34.21
N LYS A 294 33.56 -40.29 34.26
CA LYS A 294 33.73 -39.04 33.49
C LYS A 294 34.54 -39.24 32.22
N SER A 295 34.94 -40.47 31.89
CA SER A 295 35.62 -40.79 30.63
C SER A 295 34.71 -40.42 29.47
N MET A 296 35.28 -39.76 28.46
CA MET A 296 34.62 -39.54 27.19
C MET A 296 35.16 -40.59 26.23
N ASP A 297 34.29 -41.36 25.58
CA ASP A 297 34.74 -42.30 24.54
C ASP A 297 35.14 -41.56 23.26
N ASP A 298 35.96 -42.21 22.42
CA ASP A 298 36.54 -41.60 21.22
C ASP A 298 35.48 -41.15 20.20
N GLU A 299 34.30 -41.77 20.21
CA GLU A 299 33.20 -41.45 19.29
C GLU A 299 32.39 -40.23 19.77
N LEU A 300 32.13 -40.12 21.06
CA LEU A 300 31.54 -38.96 21.71
C LEU A 300 32.46 -37.74 21.63
N ALA A 301 33.77 -37.95 21.82
CA ALA A 301 34.78 -36.91 21.64
C ALA A 301 34.77 -36.34 20.22
N ARG A 302 34.59 -37.21 19.21
CA ARG A 302 34.48 -36.83 17.81
C ARG A 302 33.20 -36.06 17.50
N ILE A 303 32.04 -36.53 17.98
CA ILE A 303 30.74 -35.87 17.78
C ILE A 303 30.72 -34.46 18.40
N LEU A 304 31.38 -34.28 19.55
CA LEU A 304 31.48 -32.97 20.22
C LEU A 304 32.58 -32.07 19.61
N GLY A 305 33.62 -32.66 19.02
CA GLY A 305 34.77 -31.95 18.43
C GLY A 305 34.60 -31.50 16.96
N GLU A 306 33.74 -32.15 16.16
CA GLU A 306 33.48 -31.81 14.74
C GLU A 306 32.83 -30.42 14.52
N GLY A 307 32.82 -29.54 15.52
CA GLY A 307 32.24 -28.19 15.48
C GLY A 307 33.17 -27.04 15.19
N ASP A 308 34.48 -27.24 15.30
CA ASP A 308 35.47 -26.17 15.09
C ASP A 308 35.92 -26.04 13.62
N ASP A 309 35.53 -26.96 12.74
CA ASP A 309 35.93 -26.99 11.32
C ASP A 309 34.84 -26.50 10.35
N LEU A 310 34.26 -25.33 10.60
CA LEU A 310 33.43 -24.62 9.63
C LEU A 310 34.05 -23.26 9.28
N GLU A 311 35.04 -23.26 8.39
CA GLU A 311 35.35 -22.13 7.49
C GLU A 311 34.33 -22.08 6.33
#